data_AF-A0A353FGR6-F1
#
_entry.id   AF-A0A353FGR6-F1
#
_cell.length_a   1.000
_cell.length_b   1.000
_cell.length_c   1.000
_cell.angle_alpha   90.00
_cell.angle_beta   90.00
_cell.angle_gamma   90.00
#
_symmetry.space_group_name_H-M   'P 1'
#
loop_
_entity.id
_entity.type
_entity.pdbx_description
1 polymer ?
#
loop_
_entity_poly.entity_id
_entity_poly.type
_entity_poly.pdbx_seq_one_letter_code
_entity_poly.pdbx_strand_id
1 'polypeptide(L)'
;AANNQLADERVHGQMVKEAGILYAPDFLINAGGLINVYSEIVHYDRAESLRRTENIYDTTLDIFTMSDKEGITTHEAALKIAMKRVEDRKLELTNA
;
A
#
# COMPACT_ATOMS: atom_id res chain seq x y z
N ALA A 1 -11.61 1.02 -9.76
CA ALA A 1 -10.57 1.86 -9.10
C ALA A 1 -9.76 2.59 -10.17
N ALA A 2 -9.19 3.75 -9.86
CA ALA A 2 -8.35 4.52 -10.78
C ALA A 2 -6.87 4.42 -10.36
N ASN A 3 -5.95 4.68 -11.30
CA ASN A 3 -4.51 4.78 -11.07
C ASN A 3 -4.07 6.24 -11.26
N ASN A 4 -2.98 6.63 -10.59
CA ASN A 4 -2.39 7.97 -10.63
C ASN A 4 -3.40 9.05 -10.21
N GLN A 5 -4.11 8.81 -9.10
CA GLN A 5 -5.21 9.68 -8.64
C GLN A 5 -4.73 11.08 -8.25
N LEU A 6 -3.50 11.19 -7.71
CA LEU A 6 -2.84 12.45 -7.45
C LEU A 6 -1.97 12.79 -8.67
N ALA A 7 -2.22 13.93 -9.32
CA ALA A 7 -1.44 14.32 -10.50
C ALA A 7 0.01 14.74 -10.17
N ASP A 8 0.28 15.03 -8.91
CA ASP A 8 1.57 15.33 -8.31
C ASP A 8 1.44 14.90 -6.86
N GLU A 9 2.10 13.81 -6.49
CA GLU A 9 1.90 13.17 -5.19
C GLU A 9 2.46 14.00 -4.04
N ARG A 10 3.44 14.87 -4.31
CA ARG A 10 4.06 15.75 -3.31
C ARG A 10 3.19 16.96 -3.04
N VAL A 11 2.63 17.55 -4.08
CA VAL A 11 1.77 18.74 -3.96
C VAL A 11 0.36 18.34 -3.52
N HIS A 12 -0.30 17.46 -4.28
CA HIS A 12 -1.69 17.12 -4.04
C HIS A 12 -1.86 16.21 -2.82
N GLY A 13 -0.89 15.34 -2.50
CA GLY A 13 -0.93 14.54 -1.27
C GLY A 13 -0.91 15.41 -0.02
N GLN A 14 -0.11 16.47 -0.03
CA GLN A 14 -0.04 17.44 1.06
C GLN A 14 -1.34 18.26 1.16
N MET A 15 -1.88 18.74 0.03
CA MET A 15 -3.15 19.47 0.01
C MET A 15 -4.32 18.65 0.57
N VAL A 16 -4.41 17.37 0.20
CA VAL A 16 -5.44 16.45 0.70
C VAL A 16 -5.34 16.29 2.22
N LYS A 17 -4.12 16.14 2.74
CA LYS A 17 -3.86 16.06 4.18
C LYS A 17 -4.24 17.35 4.90
N GLU A 18 -3.83 18.51 4.39
CA GLU A 18 -4.14 19.82 4.98
C GLU A 18 -5.64 20.11 4.99
N ALA A 19 -6.38 19.60 4.01
CA ALA A 19 -7.83 19.66 3.96
C ALA A 19 -8.53 18.71 4.97
N GLY A 20 -7.79 17.90 5.72
CA GLY A 20 -8.36 16.91 6.65
C GLY A 20 -9.05 15.74 5.94
N ILE A 21 -8.72 15.48 4.68
CA ILE A 21 -9.31 14.39 3.90
C ILE A 21 -8.47 13.14 4.10
N LEU A 22 -9.09 12.09 4.62
CA LEU A 22 -8.44 10.78 4.74
C LEU A 22 -8.36 10.13 3.36
N TYR A 23 -7.13 9.94 2.88
CA TYR A 23 -6.85 9.39 1.55
C TYR A 23 -6.15 8.04 1.64
N ALA A 24 -6.77 6.99 1.09
CA ALA A 24 -6.15 5.69 0.89
C ALA A 24 -5.42 5.69 -0.47
N PRO A 25 -4.10 5.44 -0.52
CA PRO A 25 -3.34 5.44 -1.76
C PRO A 25 -3.90 4.46 -2.81
N ASP A 26 -3.94 4.91 -4.06
CA ASP A 26 -4.50 4.17 -5.18
C ASP A 26 -3.87 2.79 -5.40
N PHE A 27 -2.53 2.73 -5.49
CA PHE A 27 -1.78 1.49 -5.70
C PHE A 27 -1.93 0.48 -4.55
N LEU A 28 -2.41 0.92 -3.39
CA LEU A 28 -2.77 0.04 -2.28
C LEU A 28 -4.20 -0.47 -2.45
N ILE A 29 -5.18 0.44 -2.54
CA ILE A 29 -6.60 0.07 -2.48
C ILE A 29 -7.02 -0.76 -3.70
N ASN A 30 -6.31 -0.61 -4.82
CA ASN A 30 -6.57 -1.34 -6.05
C ASN A 30 -5.70 -2.61 -6.23
N ALA A 31 -4.87 -2.96 -5.23
CA ALA A 31 -3.92 -4.08 -5.29
C ALA A 31 -4.58 -5.47 -5.45
N GLY A 32 -5.88 -5.60 -5.17
CA GLY A 32 -6.61 -6.86 -5.27
C GLY A 32 -6.52 -7.52 -6.65
N GLY A 33 -6.45 -6.72 -7.73
CA GLY A 33 -6.26 -7.25 -9.09
C GLY A 33 -4.94 -8.00 -9.26
N LEU A 34 -3.83 -7.43 -8.77
CA LEU A 34 -2.51 -8.07 -8.81
C LEU A 34 -2.44 -9.29 -7.88
N ILE A 35 -3.08 -9.22 -6.70
CA ILE A 35 -3.16 -10.36 -5.77
C ILE A 35 -3.88 -11.54 -6.44
N ASN A 36 -4.97 -11.28 -7.17
CA ASN A 36 -5.68 -12.31 -7.91
C ASN A 36 -4.82 -12.91 -9.03
N VAL A 37 -4.18 -12.08 -9.86
CA VAL A 37 -3.28 -12.56 -10.93
C VAL A 37 -2.12 -13.38 -10.37
N TYR A 38 -1.52 -12.95 -9.26
CA TYR A 38 -0.48 -13.74 -8.60
C TYR A 38 -1.01 -15.09 -8.08
N SER A 39 -2.23 -15.10 -7.53
CA SER A 39 -2.90 -16.32 -7.05
C SER A 39 -3.05 -17.36 -8.16
N GLU A 40 -3.28 -16.93 -9.41
CA GLU A 40 -3.34 -17.82 -10.57
C GLU A 40 -1.98 -18.46 -10.88
N ILE A 41 -0.88 -17.70 -10.74
CA ILE A 41 0.50 -18.18 -10.99
C ILE A 41 0.91 -19.26 -9.98
N VAL A 42 0.54 -19.08 -8.71
CA VAL A 42 0.90 -20.01 -7.62
C VAL A 42 -0.20 -21.01 -7.28
N HIS A 43 -1.26 -21.07 -8.10
CA HIS A 43 -2.39 -21.99 -7.98
C HIS A 43 -3.10 -21.94 -6.62
N TYR A 44 -3.26 -20.76 -6.04
CA TYR A 44 -4.09 -20.58 -4.85
C TYR A 44 -5.57 -20.71 -5.19
N ASP A 45 -6.33 -21.27 -4.24
CA ASP A 45 -7.78 -21.30 -4.33
C ASP A 45 -8.40 -19.91 -4.10
N ARG A 46 -9.70 -19.81 -4.43
CA ARG A 46 -10.46 -18.56 -4.26
C ARG A 46 -10.46 -18.07 -2.82
N ALA A 47 -10.50 -18.97 -1.83
CA ALA A 47 -10.59 -18.60 -0.44
C ALA A 47 -9.27 -17.96 0.04
N GLU A 48 -8.13 -18.51 -0.36
CA GLU A 48 -6.81 -17.94 -0.08
C GLU A 48 -6.59 -16.62 -0.81
N SER A 49 -7.02 -16.50 -2.07
CA SER A 49 -6.93 -15.24 -2.82
C SER A 49 -7.73 -14.11 -2.15
N LEU A 50 -8.94 -14.43 -1.66
CA LEU A 50 -9.76 -13.50 -0.90
C LEU A 50 -9.11 -13.11 0.43
N ARG A 51 -8.64 -14.09 1.22
CA ARG A 51 -7.92 -13.81 2.49
C ARG A 51 -6.72 -12.88 2.28
N ARG A 52 -5.95 -13.08 1.20
CA ARG A 52 -4.83 -12.20 0.88
C ARG A 52 -5.26 -10.80 0.47
N THR A 53 -6.37 -10.70 -0.25
CA THR A 53 -6.98 -9.42 -0.63
C THR A 53 -7.49 -8.66 0.60
N GLU A 54 -8.03 -9.36 1.60
CA GLU A 54 -8.50 -8.76 2.86
C GLU A 54 -7.37 -8.05 3.62
N ASN A 55 -6.11 -8.50 3.51
CA ASN A 55 -4.94 -7.83 4.12
C ASN A 55 -4.69 -6.39 3.59
N ILE A 56 -5.36 -5.97 2.51
CA ILE A 56 -5.35 -4.56 2.08
C ILE A 56 -5.92 -3.68 3.21
N TYR A 57 -6.94 -4.16 3.94
CA TYR A 57 -7.52 -3.45 5.08
C TYR A 57 -6.47 -3.13 6.15
N ASP A 58 -5.78 -4.16 6.64
CA ASP A 58 -4.76 -3.99 7.69
C ASP A 58 -3.60 -3.11 7.22
N THR A 59 -3.14 -3.32 5.98
CA THR A 59 -2.07 -2.48 5.41
C THR A 59 -2.51 -1.02 5.29
N THR A 60 -3.79 -0.75 5.01
CA THR A 60 -4.36 0.61 4.98
C THR A 60 -4.33 1.24 6.38
N LEU A 61 -4.69 0.49 7.42
CA LEU A 61 -4.62 0.97 8.80
C LEU A 61 -3.19 1.26 9.26
N ASP A 62 -2.24 0.42 8.88
CA ASP A 62 -0.81 0.65 9.15
C ASP A 62 -0.31 1.95 8.52
N ILE A 63 -0.74 2.23 7.27
CA ILE A 63 -0.41 3.47 6.56
C ILE A 63 -0.98 4.69 7.27
N PHE A 64 -2.25 4.64 7.69
CA PHE A 64 -2.86 5.74 8.43
C PHE A 64 -2.16 5.98 9.77
N THR A 65 -1.89 4.90 10.52
CA THR A 65 -1.18 4.98 11.80
C THR A 65 0.22 5.59 11.64
N MET A 66 0.97 5.18 10.61
CA MET A 66 2.29 5.74 10.31
C MET A 66 2.21 7.21 9.88
N SER A 67 1.26 7.54 9.01
CA SER A 67 1.02 8.90 8.53
C SER A 67 0.79 9.86 9.69
N ASP A 68 -0.08 9.48 10.63
CA ASP A 68 -0.38 10.26 11.83
C ASP A 68 0.81 10.37 12.77
N LYS A 69 1.48 9.24 13.05
CA LYS A 69 2.62 9.19 13.96
C LYS A 69 3.81 10.03 13.49
N GLU A 70 4.11 9.99 12.20
CA GLU A 70 5.28 10.66 11.61
C GLU A 70 4.96 12.05 11.06
N GLY A 71 3.68 12.44 11.01
CA GLY A 71 3.28 13.72 10.45
C GLY A 71 3.58 13.85 8.96
N ILE A 72 3.53 12.75 8.21
CA ILE A 72 3.70 12.70 6.74
C ILE A 72 2.37 12.49 6.02
N THR A 73 2.34 12.47 4.69
CA THR A 73 1.12 12.12 3.93
C THR A 73 0.91 10.60 3.90
N THR A 74 -0.33 10.14 3.67
CA THR A 74 -0.61 8.70 3.52
C THR A 74 0.09 8.09 2.31
N HIS A 75 0.30 8.87 1.24
CA HIS A 75 1.07 8.44 0.09
C HIS A 75 2.54 8.19 0.45
N GLU A 76 3.18 9.12 1.17
CA GLU A 76 4.56 8.96 1.64
C GLU A 76 4.70 7.79 2.63
N ALA A 77 3.76 7.63 3.56
CA ALA A 77 3.75 6.51 4.51
C ALA A 77 3.66 5.16 3.77
N ALA A 78 2.81 5.06 2.76
CA ALA A 78 2.69 3.85 1.94
C ALA A 78 3.98 3.53 1.19
N LEU A 79 4.65 4.53 0.60
CA LEU A 79 5.95 4.35 -0.04
C LEU A 79 7.02 3.90 0.97
N LYS A 80 7.07 4.50 2.17
CA LYS A 80 8.01 4.06 3.22
C LYS A 80 7.81 2.61 3.62
N ILE A 81 6.56 2.18 3.83
CA ILE A 81 6.24 0.78 4.17
C ILE A 81 6.65 -0.16 3.03
N ALA A 82 6.34 0.19 1.79
CA ALA A 82 6.70 -0.62 0.62
C ALA A 82 8.22 -0.74 0.46
N MET A 83 8.95 0.38 0.52
CA MET A 83 10.41 0.41 0.40
C MET A 83 11.08 -0.38 1.53
N LYS A 84 10.60 -0.23 2.77
CA LYS A 84 11.11 -1.01 3.90
C LYS A 84 10.94 -2.51 3.65
N ARG A 85 9.77 -2.96 3.19
CA ARG A 85 9.54 -4.38 2.86
C ARG A 85 10.51 -4.88 1.78
N VAL A 86 10.80 -4.08 0.76
CA VAL A 86 11.77 -4.44 -0.30
C VAL A 86 13.18 -4.55 0.27
N GLU A 87 13.59 -3.59 1.11
CA GLU A 87 14.92 -3.57 1.73
C GLU A 87 15.12 -4.73 2.71
N ASP A 88 14.14 -5.01 3.58
CA ASP A 88 14.17 -6.16 4.49
C ASP A 88 14.37 -7.47 3.72
N ARG A 89 13.61 -7.68 2.63
CA ARG A 89 13.74 -8.88 1.78
C ARG A 89 15.08 -8.97 1.07
N LYS A 90 15.65 -7.84 0.64
CA LYS A 90 16.99 -7.80 0.05
C LYS A 90 18.07 -8.19 1.05
N LEU A 91 17.94 -7.73 2.30
CA LEU A 91 18.86 -8.06 3.38
C LEU A 91 18.80 -9.55 3.74
N GLU A 92 17.59 -10.12 3.84
CA GLU A 92 17.39 -11.56 4.06
C GLU A 92 18.10 -12.41 3.00
N LEU A 93 17.95 -12.06 1.72
CA LEU A 93 18.59 -12.77 0.61
C LEU A 93 20.12 -12.62 0.58
N THR A 94 20.65 -11.52 1.12
CA THR A 94 22.10 -11.29 1.18
C THR A 94 22.74 -12.07 2.33
N ASN A 95 21.95 -12.38 3.36
CA ASN A 95 22.39 -13.09 4.57
C ASN A 95 22.11 -14.61 4.53
N ALA A 96 21.44 -15.11 3.48
CA ALA A 96 21.13 -16.52 3.24
C ALA A 96 22.20 -17.17 2.35
#